data_AF-A0A3A6PQC8-F1
#
_entry.id   AF-A0A3A6PQC8-F1
#
_cell.length_a   1.000
_cell.length_b   1.000
_cell.length_c   1.000
_cell.angle_alpha   90.00
_cell.angle_beta   90.00
_cell.angle_gamma   90.00
#
_symmetry.space_group_name_H-M   'P 1'
#
loop_
_entity.id
_entity.type
_entity.pdbx_description
1 polymer ?
#
loop_
_entity_poly.entity_id
_entity_poly.type
_entity_poly.pdbx_seq_one_letter_code
_entity_poly.pdbx_strand_id
1 'polypeptide(L)' 'MGTDRDRVWAGVLRVSNEQAGFSVEEVSRVCEELFGEDTPQQDTIEDAVATMVEWDVLESFGFDTGETYYILNDEGIDP' A
#
# COMPACT_ATOMS: atom_id res chain seq x y z
N MET A 1 -11.57 15.67 6.34
CA MET A 1 -10.19 15.63 5.81
C MET A 1 -9.70 14.23 6.04
N GLY A 2 -9.60 13.42 4.98
CA GLY A 2 -8.97 12.11 5.09
C GLY A 2 -7.52 12.31 5.48
N THR A 3 -7.04 11.54 6.44
CA THR A 3 -5.65 11.55 6.86
C THR A 3 -4.79 10.99 5.72
N ASP A 4 -3.49 11.32 5.67
CA ASP A 4 -2.60 10.75 4.65
C ASP A 4 -2.62 9.22 4.65
N ARG A 5 -2.84 8.61 5.82
CA ARG A 5 -3.07 7.16 5.97
C ARG A 5 -4.30 6.65 5.20
N ASP A 6 -5.41 7.41 5.18
CA ASP A 6 -6.60 7.04 4.40
C ASP A 6 -6.32 7.10 2.89
N ARG A 7 -5.46 8.04 2.46
CA ARG A 7 -5.03 8.14 1.06
C ARG A 7 -4.16 6.95 0.67
N VAL A 8 -3.19 6.58 1.50
CA VAL A 8 -2.36 5.37 1.27
C VAL A 8 -3.23 4.13 1.22
N TRP A 9 -4.20 3.99 2.13
CA TRP A 9 -5.15 2.88 2.12
C TRP A 9 -5.91 2.78 0.80
N ALA A 10 -6.42 3.90 0.28
CA ALA A 10 -7.08 3.93 -1.01
C ALA A 10 -6.15 3.52 -2.17
N GLY A 11 -4.89 3.97 -2.13
CA GLY A 11 -3.86 3.56 -3.10
C GLY A 11 -3.58 2.05 -3.07
N VAL A 12 -3.38 1.49 -1.87
CA VAL A 12 -3.18 0.05 -1.63
C VAL A 12 -4.35 -0.77 -2.15
N LEU A 13 -5.59 -0.38 -1.82
CA LEU A 13 -6.77 -1.09 -2.32
C LEU A 13 -6.87 -1.04 -3.84
N ARG A 14 -6.56 0.11 -4.47
CA ARG A 14 -6.60 0.24 -5.91
C ARG A 14 -5.59 -0.68 -6.59
N VAL A 15 -4.32 -0.65 -6.17
CA VAL A 15 -3.29 -1.50 -6.77
C VAL A 15 -3.56 -2.98 -6.52
N SER A 16 -4.08 -3.35 -5.34
CA SER A 16 -4.47 -4.73 -5.02
C SER A 16 -5.61 -5.26 -5.90
N ASN A 17 -6.49 -4.38 -6.39
CA ASN A 17 -7.55 -4.78 -7.35
C ASN A 17 -7.02 -4.95 -8.78
N GLU A 18 -5.85 -4.38 -9.09
CA GLU A 18 -5.25 -4.41 -10.43
C GLU A 18 -4.25 -5.57 -10.59
N GLN A 19 -3.61 -5.99 -9.50
CA GLN A 19 -2.59 -7.05 -9.49
C GLN A 19 -2.53 -7.78 -8.15
N ALA A 20 -2.04 -9.03 -8.18
CA ALA A 20 -1.99 -9.88 -7.00
C ALA A 20 -0.96 -9.44 -5.94
N GLY A 21 0.07 -8.69 -6.33
CA GLY A 21 1.04 -8.13 -5.41
C GLY A 21 1.71 -6.89 -5.96
N PHE A 22 2.21 -6.03 -5.08
CA PHE A 22 2.65 -4.68 -5.42
C PHE A 22 3.80 -4.20 -4.54
N SER A 23 4.59 -3.24 -5.02
CA SER A 23 5.63 -2.56 -4.24
C SER A 23 5.16 -1.20 -3.71
N VAL A 24 5.92 -0.61 -2.79
CA VAL A 24 5.66 0.76 -2.29
C VAL A 24 5.70 1.78 -3.43
N GLU A 25 6.59 1.60 -4.41
CA GLU A 25 6.70 2.49 -5.58
C GLU A 25 5.39 2.49 -6.40
N GLU A 26 4.75 1.33 -6.54
CA GLU A 26 3.47 1.22 -7.24
C GLU A 26 2.34 1.89 -6.45
N VAL A 27 2.32 1.75 -5.12
CA VAL A 27 1.38 2.47 -4.25
C VAL A 27 1.57 3.99 -4.38
N SER A 28 2.82 4.45 -4.43
CA SER A 28 3.16 5.87 -4.63
C SER A 28 2.63 6.38 -5.96
N ARG A 29 2.91 5.68 -7.07
CA ARG A 29 2.40 6.04 -8.39
C ARG A 29 0.87 6.12 -8.41
N VAL A 30 0.19 5.16 -7.79
CA VAL A 30 -1.29 5.15 -7.71
C VAL A 30 -1.79 6.30 -6.85
N CYS A 31 -1.12 6.63 -5.75
CA CYS A 31 -1.46 7.80 -4.94
C CYS A 31 -1.31 9.10 -5.75
N GLU A 32 -0.25 9.24 -6.54
CA GLU A 32 -0.06 10.38 -7.46
C GLU A 32 -1.20 10.49 -8.49
N GLU A 33 -1.64 9.36 -9.06
CA GLU A 33 -2.76 9.33 -10.00
C GLU A 33 -4.09 9.71 -9.35
N LEU A 34 -4.31 9.33 -8.08
CA LEU A 34 -5.56 9.57 -7.35
C LEU A 34 -5.64 10.98 -6.75
N PHE A 35 -4.52 11.51 -6.25
CA PHE A 35 -4.50 12.70 -5.41
C PHE A 35 -3.67 13.86 -5.96
N GLY A 36 -2.83 13.63 -6.98
CA GLY A 36 -2.03 14.67 -7.62
C GLY A 36 -1.16 15.44 -6.62
N GLU A 37 -1.44 16.73 -6.43
CA GLU A 37 -0.70 17.59 -5.49
C GLU A 37 -0.94 17.23 -4.01
N ASP A 38 -2.02 16.51 -3.69
CA ASP A 38 -2.37 16.06 -2.33
C ASP A 38 -1.80 14.66 -2.01
N THR A 39 -0.86 14.18 -2.82
CA THR A 39 -0.24 12.86 -2.65
C THR A 39 0.59 12.82 -1.38
N PRO A 40 0.44 11.77 -0.54
CA PRO A 40 1.33 11.55 0.60
C PRO A 40 2.80 11.46 0.18
N GLN A 41 3.69 11.98 1.03
CA GLN A 41 5.13 11.83 0.79
C GLN A 41 5.55 10.36 0.90
N GLN A 42 6.64 10.01 0.21
CA GLN A 42 7.15 8.65 0.17
C GLN A 42 7.38 8.03 1.56
N ASP A 43 8.03 8.77 2.48
CA ASP A 43 8.24 8.31 3.86
C ASP A 43 6.91 7.98 4.58
N THR A 44 5.84 8.75 4.31
CA THR A 44 4.51 8.51 4.86
C THR A 44 3.87 7.25 4.27
N ILE A 45 4.09 6.98 2.98
CA ILE A 45 3.61 5.78 2.31
C ILE A 45 4.33 4.55 2.89
N GLU A 46 5.64 4.62 3.03
CA GLU A 46 6.45 3.54 3.62
C GLU A 46 6.01 3.23 5.05
N ASP A 47 5.86 4.25 5.90
CA ASP A 47 5.39 4.09 7.29
C ASP A 47 3.98 3.49 7.36
N ALA A 48 3.08 3.94 6.48
CA ALA A 48 1.72 3.43 6.42
C ALA A 48 1.66 1.96 5.93
N VAL A 49 2.45 1.61 4.91
CA VAL A 49 2.55 0.21 4.42
C VAL A 49 3.17 -0.68 5.49
N ALA A 50 4.22 -0.24 6.18
CA ALA A 50 4.80 -0.97 7.30
C ALA A 50 3.78 -1.19 8.42
N THR A 51 2.99 -0.17 8.77
CA THR A 51 1.89 -0.29 9.74
C THR A 51 0.84 -1.32 9.28
N MET A 52 0.49 -1.34 7.99
CA MET A 52 -0.48 -2.32 7.46
C MET A 52 0.06 -3.75 7.53
N VAL A 53 1.37 -3.95 7.38
CA VAL A 53 2.02 -5.25 7.61
C VAL A 53 1.97 -5.63 9.10
N GLU A 54 2.27 -4.69 9.99
CA GLU A 54 2.17 -4.92 11.45
C GLU A 54 0.75 -5.29 11.90
N TRP A 55 -0.27 -4.80 11.19
CA TRP A 55 -1.68 -5.07 11.46
C TRP A 55 -2.21 -6.31 10.72
N ASP A 56 -1.35 -7.06 10.04
CA ASP A 56 -1.72 -8.26 9.29
C ASP A 56 -2.71 -7.99 8.14
N VAL A 57 -2.75 -6.74 7.65
CA VAL A 57 -3.53 -6.33 6.47
C VAL A 57 -2.77 -6.65 5.19
N LEU A 58 -1.44 -6.54 5.24
CA LEU A 58 -0.55 -6.85 4.13
C LEU A 58 0.43 -7.94 4.52
N GLU A 59 0.65 -8.90 3.63
CA GLU A 59 1.73 -9.87 3.77
C GLU A 59 2.88 -9.50 2.82
N SER A 60 4.08 -9.37 3.37
CA SER A 60 5.28 -9.12 2.58
C SER A 60 5.83 -10.43 2.01
N PHE A 61 6.10 -10.47 0.71
CA PHE A 61 6.83 -11.56 0.07
C PHE A 61 8.06 -11.00 -0.66
N GLY A 62 9.22 -11.54 -0.32
CA GLY A 62 10.47 -11.18 -0.97
C GLY A 62 10.78 -12.15 -2.10
N PHE A 63 11.06 -11.62 -3.29
CA PHE A 63 11.88 -12.33 -4.28
C PHE A 63 13.34 -11.91 -4.05
N ASP A 64 14.31 -12.80 -4.27
CA ASP A 64 15.77 -12.57 -4.12
C ASP A 64 16.34 -11.40 -4.97
N THR A 65 15.49 -10.58 -5.59
CA THR A 65 15.81 -9.48 -6.50
C THR A 65 15.99 -8.13 -5.80
N GLY A 66 15.81 -8.03 -4.48
CA GLY A 66 16.08 -6.82 -3.69
C GLY A 66 14.93 -5.82 -3.60
N GLU A 67 13.77 -6.13 -4.16
CA GLU A 67 12.53 -5.36 -4.03
C GLU A 67 11.53 -6.15 -3.17
N THR A 68 10.88 -5.47 -2.22
CA THR A 68 9.86 -6.08 -1.34
C THR A 68 8.49 -5.87 -1.98
N TYR A 69 7.75 -6.95 -2.15
CA TYR A 69 6.38 -6.91 -2.63
C TYR A 69 5.41 -7.26 -1.50
N TYR A 70 4.19 -6.77 -1.62
CA TYR A 70 3.12 -6.93 -0.66
C TYR A 70 1.87 -7.47 -1.35
N ILE A 71 1.14 -8.36 -0.69
CA ILE A 71 -0.22 -8.78 -1.08
C ILE A 71 -1.22 -8.35 -0.01
N LEU A 72 -2.45 -8.09 -0.42
CA LEU A 72 -3.54 -7.91 0.53
C LEU A 72 -3.84 -9.25 1.22
N ASN A 73 -3.80 -9.27 2.55
CA ASN A 73 -4.18 -10.45 3.32
C ASN A 73 -5.71 -10.46 3.52
N ASP A 74 -6.40 -11.29 2.73
CA ASP A 74 -7.86 -11.42 2.77
C ASP A 74 -8.35 -12.21 4.01
N GLU A 75 -7.46 -12.96 4.70
CA GLU A 75 -7.81 -13.72 5.91
C GLU A 75 -8.01 -12.83 7.16
N GLY A 76 -7.65 -11.54 7.10
CA GLY A 76 -7.85 -10.57 8.17
C GLY A 76 -9.16 -9.75 8.07
N ILE A 77 -9.93 -9.91 6.99
CA ILE A 77 -11.20 -9.18 6.75
C ILE A 77 -12.39 -10.11 7.07
N ASP A 78 -12.54 -10.49 8.33
CA ASP A 78 -13.82 -11.04 8.83
C ASP A 78 -14.83 -9.87 8.97
N PRO A 79 -16.10 -10.01 8.53
CA PRO A 79 -17.12 -8.95 8.56
C PRO A 79 -17.53 -8.46 9.96
#